data_AF-A0A081R2B1-F1
#
_entry.id   AF-A0A081R2B1-F1
#
_cell.length_a   1.000
_cell.length_b   1.000
_cell.length_c   1.000
_cell.angle_alpha   90.00
_cell.angle_beta   90.00
_cell.angle_gamma   90.00
#
_symmetry.space_group_name_H-M   'P 1'
#
loop_
_entity.id
_entity.type
_entity.pdbx_description
1 polymer ?
#
loop_
_entity_poly.entity_id
_entity_poly.type
_entity_poly.pdbx_seq_one_letter_code
_entity_poly.pdbx_strand_id
1 'polypeptide(L)'
;MDKKQLQKLEDEHNRKLRNLERLEMDLDDDFHKFSRETDNLLEALSYACRDSSFAEIQPYIFEIENNLDNYHQLYKSRIENVLEARHQENKNFHRKLEEKNV
;
A
#
# COMPACT_ATOMS: atom_id res chain seq x y z
N MET A 1 21.37 30.15 -3.05
CA MET A 1 19.90 30.24 -3.33
C MET A 1 19.27 31.38 -2.53
N ASP A 2 18.25 32.09 -3.06
CA ASP A 2 17.47 33.06 -2.25
C ASP A 2 16.57 32.34 -1.22
N LYS A 3 16.38 32.93 -0.04
CA LYS A 3 15.61 32.36 1.08
C LYS A 3 14.18 31.97 0.66
N LYS A 4 13.55 32.78 -0.19
CA LYS A 4 12.19 32.51 -0.70
C LYS A 4 12.15 31.30 -1.63
N GLN A 5 13.22 31.06 -2.39
CA GLN A 5 13.32 29.90 -3.28
C GLN A 5 13.60 28.61 -2.51
N LEU A 6 14.39 28.70 -1.43
CA LEU A 6 14.65 27.56 -0.55
C LEU A 6 13.36 27.13 0.15
N GLN A 7 12.63 28.07 0.74
CA GLN A 7 11.35 27.78 1.39
C GLN A 7 10.36 27.09 0.44
N LYS A 8 10.24 27.58 -0.80
CA LYS A 8 9.36 26.96 -1.80
C LYS A 8 9.76 25.51 -2.11
N LEU A 9 11.06 25.23 -2.18
CA LEU A 9 11.58 23.90 -2.45
C LEU A 9 11.26 22.95 -1.28
N GLU A 10 11.46 23.41 -0.05
CA GLU A 10 11.12 22.66 1.17
C GLU A 10 9.61 22.42 1.29
N ASP A 11 8.79 23.42 1.01
CA ASP A 11 7.33 23.30 1.05
C ASP A 11 6.81 22.27 0.02
N GLU A 12 7.36 22.29 -1.20
CA GLU A 12 7.03 21.31 -2.25
C GLU A 12 7.44 19.90 -1.83
N HIS A 13 8.66 19.75 -1.31
CA HIS A 13 9.18 18.48 -0.82
C HIS A 13 8.30 17.90 0.30
N ASN A 14 8.02 18.70 1.33
CA ASN A 14 7.16 18.32 2.45
C ASN A 14 5.73 17.99 2.01
N ARG A 15 5.20 18.69 1.00
CA ARG A 15 3.90 18.36 0.42
C ARG A 15 3.91 16.99 -0.25
N LYS A 16 4.96 16.66 -1.02
CA LYS A 16 5.07 15.36 -1.69
C LYS A 16 5.22 14.22 -0.68
N LEU A 17 6.07 14.40 0.35
CA LEU A 17 6.22 13.41 1.41
C LEU A 17 4.89 13.12 2.13
N ARG A 18 4.13 14.17 2.48
CA ARG A 18 2.79 14.01 3.08
C ARG A 18 1.79 13.28 2.18
N ASN A 19 1.87 13.51 0.86
CA ASN A 19 1.01 12.77 -0.08
C ASN A 19 1.39 11.28 -0.14
N LEU A 20 2.68 10.96 -0.11
CA LEU A 20 3.17 9.58 -0.10
C LEU A 20 2.82 8.86 1.21
N GLU A 21 2.91 9.56 2.35
CA GLU A 21 2.49 9.06 3.66
C GLU A 21 0.99 8.74 3.70
N ARG A 22 0.14 9.62 3.17
CA ARG A 22 -1.29 9.35 3.05
C ARG A 22 -1.58 8.13 2.16
N LEU A 23 -0.87 8.04 1.03
CA LEU A 23 -1.04 6.90 0.12
C LEU A 23 -0.62 5.57 0.78
N GLU A 24 0.45 5.56 1.57
CA GLU A 24 0.84 4.39 2.38
C GLU A 24 -0.26 4.03 3.38
N MET A 25 -0.78 5.00 4.13
CA MET A 25 -1.85 4.78 5.10
C MET A 25 -3.13 4.23 4.43
N ASP A 26 -3.54 4.80 3.30
CA ASP A 26 -4.71 4.33 2.55
C ASP A 26 -4.51 2.88 2.05
N LEU A 27 -3.30 2.53 1.59
CA LEU A 27 -2.97 1.16 1.18
C LEU A 27 -3.01 0.17 2.34
N ASP A 28 -2.47 0.55 3.50
CA ASP A 28 -2.47 -0.28 4.71
C ASP A 28 -3.90 -0.50 5.23
N ASP A 29 -4.72 0.57 5.26
CA ASP A 29 -6.11 0.51 5.69
C ASP A 29 -6.93 -0.43 4.79
N ASP A 30 -6.81 -0.26 3.47
CA ASP A 30 -7.46 -1.14 2.50
C ASP A 30 -6.98 -2.58 2.65
N PHE A 31 -5.67 -2.78 2.85
CA PHE A 31 -5.08 -4.11 2.99
C PHE A 31 -5.61 -4.87 4.20
N HIS A 32 -5.61 -4.22 5.36
CA HIS A 32 -6.10 -4.80 6.59
C HIS A 32 -7.61 -5.04 6.54
N LYS A 33 -8.36 -4.11 5.93
CA LYS A 33 -9.80 -4.27 5.75
C LYS A 33 -10.12 -5.48 4.87
N PHE A 34 -9.49 -5.59 3.70
CA PHE A 34 -9.72 -6.69 2.77
C PHE A 34 -9.36 -8.05 3.37
N SER A 35 -8.20 -8.13 4.05
CA SER A 35 -7.75 -9.38 4.69
C SER A 35 -8.75 -9.83 5.76
N ARG A 36 -9.17 -8.92 6.65
CA ARG A 36 -10.15 -9.22 7.70
C ARG A 36 -11.52 -9.62 7.12
N GLU A 37 -12.00 -8.92 6.09
CA GLU A 37 -13.29 -9.24 5.46
C GLU A 37 -13.25 -10.61 4.77
N THR A 38 -12.10 -10.98 4.20
CA THR A 38 -11.89 -12.30 3.60
C THR A 38 -11.85 -13.40 4.65
N ASP A 39 -11.16 -13.20 5.77
CA ASP A 39 -11.15 -14.16 6.88
C ASP A 39 -12.56 -14.40 7.43
N ASN A 40 -13.32 -13.32 7.65
CA ASN A 40 -14.71 -13.40 8.11
C ASN A 40 -15.60 -14.16 7.11
N LEU A 41 -15.38 -13.96 5.80
CA LEU A 41 -16.11 -14.67 4.76
C LEU A 41 -15.80 -16.18 4.78
N LEU A 42 -14.53 -16.55 4.91
CA LEU A 42 -14.10 -17.95 4.99
C LEU A 42 -14.68 -18.64 6.23
N GLU A 43 -14.71 -17.95 7.38
CA GLU A 43 -15.35 -18.45 8.60
C GLU A 43 -16.85 -18.65 8.41
N ALA A 44 -17.54 -17.65 7.84
CA ALA A 44 -18.98 -17.72 7.57
C ALA A 44 -19.33 -18.86 6.60
N LEU A 45 -18.54 -19.06 5.54
CA LEU A 45 -18.71 -20.16 4.60
C LEU A 45 -18.49 -21.51 5.27
N SER A 46 -17.43 -21.64 6.05
CA SER A 46 -17.13 -22.86 6.81
C SER A 46 -18.27 -23.23 7.76
N TYR A 47 -18.86 -22.23 8.43
CA TYR A 47 -20.01 -22.43 9.30
C TYR A 47 -21.28 -22.81 8.52
N ALA A 48 -21.60 -22.09 7.44
CA ALA A 48 -22.80 -22.32 6.63
C ALA A 48 -22.78 -23.69 5.95
N CYS A 49 -21.60 -24.18 5.60
CA CYS A 49 -21.39 -25.45 4.92
C CYS A 49 -20.92 -26.57 5.87
N ARG A 50 -21.05 -26.41 7.19
CA ARG A 50 -20.60 -27.41 8.18
C ARG A 50 -21.22 -28.80 8.02
N ASP A 51 -22.43 -28.84 7.45
CA ASP A 51 -23.20 -30.06 7.21
C ASP A 51 -23.05 -30.57 5.75
N SER A 52 -22.29 -29.83 4.91
CA SER A 52 -21.96 -30.20 3.53
C SER A 52 -20.66 -31.00 3.47
N SER A 53 -20.48 -31.76 2.39
CA SER A 53 -19.18 -32.39 2.12
C SER A 53 -18.14 -31.33 1.83
N PHE A 54 -16.99 -31.39 2.53
CA PHE A 54 -15.87 -30.47 2.29
C PHE A 54 -15.44 -30.44 0.81
N ALA A 55 -15.54 -31.58 0.11
CA ALA A 55 -15.18 -31.69 -1.30
C ALA A 55 -16.04 -30.80 -2.23
N GLU A 56 -17.28 -30.48 -1.83
CA GLU A 56 -18.19 -29.65 -2.64
C GLU A 56 -17.86 -28.15 -2.53
N ILE A 57 -17.36 -27.73 -1.37
CA ILE A 57 -17.10 -26.31 -1.05
C ILE A 57 -15.64 -25.91 -1.28
N GLN A 58 -14.74 -26.90 -1.27
CA GLN A 58 -13.30 -26.72 -1.41
C GLN A 58 -12.88 -25.87 -2.62
N PRO A 59 -13.45 -26.01 -3.84
CA PRO A 59 -13.05 -25.18 -4.97
C PRO A 59 -13.28 -23.68 -4.74
N TYR A 60 -14.36 -23.32 -4.06
CA TYR A 60 -14.70 -21.92 -3.76
C TYR A 60 -13.81 -21.35 -2.66
N ILE A 61 -13.46 -22.15 -1.65
CA ILE A 61 -12.49 -21.77 -0.62
C ILE A 61 -11.14 -21.45 -1.28
N PHE A 62 -10.65 -22.34 -2.15
CA PHE A 62 -9.40 -22.11 -2.86
C PHE A 62 -9.43 -20.88 -3.77
N GLU A 63 -10.55 -20.57 -4.41
CA GLU A 63 -10.69 -19.35 -5.21
C GLU A 63 -10.57 -18.10 -4.34
N ILE A 64 -11.18 -18.09 -3.15
CA ILE A 64 -11.10 -16.98 -2.19
C ILE A 64 -9.67 -16.82 -1.68
N GLU A 65 -9.01 -17.91 -1.29
CA GLU A 65 -7.62 -17.89 -0.83
C GLU A 65 -6.66 -17.40 -1.93
N ASN A 66 -6.81 -17.87 -3.17
CA ASN A 66 -6.02 -17.39 -4.31
C ASN A 66 -6.22 -15.89 -4.55
N ASN A 67 -7.45 -15.40 -4.41
CA ASN A 67 -7.73 -13.97 -4.55
C ASN A 67 -7.07 -13.14 -3.44
N LEU A 68 -7.05 -13.66 -2.21
CA LEU A 68 -6.34 -13.03 -1.09
C LEU A 68 -4.84 -12.95 -1.35
N ASP A 69 -4.23 -14.05 -1.78
CA ASP A 69 -2.81 -14.11 -2.13
C ASP A 69 -2.46 -13.12 -3.26
N ASN A 70 -3.27 -13.07 -4.32
CA ASN A 70 -3.09 -12.12 -5.42
C ASN A 70 -3.16 -10.66 -4.93
N TYR A 71 -4.10 -10.38 -4.04
CA TYR A 71 -4.24 -9.06 -3.45
C TYR A 71 -3.05 -8.70 -2.54
N HIS A 72 -2.52 -9.65 -1.77
CA HIS A 72 -1.31 -9.47 -0.97
C HIS A 72 -0.09 -9.14 -1.84
N GLN A 73 0.08 -9.84 -2.97
CA GLN A 73 1.16 -9.53 -3.92
C GLN A 73 0.99 -8.13 -4.53
N LEU A 74 -0.23 -7.75 -4.87
CA LEU A 74 -0.53 -6.41 -5.40
C LEU A 74 -0.22 -5.32 -4.37
N TYR A 75 -0.62 -5.51 -3.12
CA TYR A 75 -0.28 -4.60 -2.02
C TYR A 75 1.23 -4.46 -1.87
N LYS A 76 1.96 -5.59 -1.82
CA LYS A 76 3.42 -5.60 -1.72
C LYS A 76 4.10 -4.79 -2.83
N SER A 77 3.67 -4.99 -4.07
CA SER A 77 4.19 -4.20 -5.19
C SER A 77 3.87 -2.71 -5.06
N ARG A 78 2.66 -2.35 -4.61
CA ARG A 78 2.25 -0.95 -4.44
C ARG A 78 3.00 -0.26 -3.32
N ILE A 79 3.19 -0.90 -2.17
CA ILE A 79 3.95 -0.30 -1.07
C ILE A 79 5.42 -0.12 -1.45
N GLU A 80 6.03 -1.09 -2.15
CA GLU A 80 7.39 -0.95 -2.70
C GLU A 80 7.50 0.27 -3.63
N ASN A 81 6.51 0.52 -4.49
CA ASN A 81 6.49 1.72 -5.34
C ASN A 81 6.41 3.03 -4.53
N VAL A 82 5.66 3.05 -3.42
CA VAL A 82 5.59 4.23 -2.52
C VAL A 82 6.93 4.49 -1.86
N LEU A 83 7.59 3.43 -1.37
CA LEU A 83 8.92 3.51 -0.76
C LEU A 83 9.96 4.01 -1.76
N GLU A 84 9.96 3.50 -3.00
CA GLU A 84 10.85 3.96 -4.05
C GLU A 84 10.58 5.43 -4.43
N ALA A 85 9.31 5.82 -4.56
CA ALA A 85 8.95 7.21 -4.83
C ALA A 85 9.43 8.17 -3.73
N ARG A 86 9.35 7.75 -2.46
CA ARG A 86 9.88 8.50 -1.31
C ARG A 86 11.39 8.62 -1.39
N HIS A 87 12.08 7.52 -1.66
CA HIS A 87 13.53 7.52 -1.83
C HIS A 87 13.97 8.49 -2.94
N GLN A 88 13.30 8.42 -4.08
CA GLN A 88 13.61 9.26 -5.23
C GLN A 88 13.30 10.74 -4.99
N GLU A 89 12.21 11.07 -4.29
CA GLU A 89 11.90 12.44 -3.89
C GLU A 89 12.97 13.01 -2.95
N ASN A 90 13.42 12.24 -1.95
CA ASN A 90 14.51 12.64 -1.05
C ASN A 90 15.81 12.89 -1.84
N LYS A 91 16.19 11.96 -2.71
CA LYS A 91 17.39 12.08 -3.56
C LYS A 91 17.32 13.32 -4.45
N ASN A 92 16.16 13.56 -5.07
CA ASN A 92 15.93 14.74 -5.91
C ASN A 92 16.02 16.05 -5.12
N PHE A 93 15.47 16.08 -3.91
CA PHE A 93 15.53 17.24 -3.04
C PHE A 93 16.98 17.57 -2.66
N HIS A 94 17.75 16.58 -2.19
CA HIS A 94 19.17 16.77 -1.84
C HIS A 94 20.01 17.22 -3.05
N ARG A 95 19.83 16.61 -4.22
CA ARG A 95 20.52 17.05 -5.44
C ARG A 95 20.22 18.52 -5.76
N LYS A 96 18.96 18.95 -5.67
CA LYS A 96 18.56 20.35 -5.90
C LYS A 96 19.14 21.32 -4.86
N LEU A 97 19.39 20.86 -3.64
CA LEU A 97 20.08 21.65 -2.62
C LEU A 97 21.56 21.80 -2.96
N GLU A 98 22.24 20.71 -3.31
CA GLU A 98 23.65 20.71 -3.71
C GLU A 98 23.90 21.60 -4.93
N GLU A 99 23.13 21.43 -6.01
CA GLU A 99 23.24 22.22 -7.24
C GLU A 99 23.09 23.74 -7.04
N LYS A 100 22.42 24.18 -5.96
CA LYS A 100 22.23 25.62 -5.67
C LYS A 100 23.09 26.15 -4.52
N ASN A 101 23.89 25.28 -3.92
CA ASN A 101 24.93 25.59 -2.95
C ASN A 101 26.34 25.64 -3.60
N VAL A 102 26.46 25.16 -4.85
CA VAL A 102 27.56 25.47 -5.78
C VAL A 102 27.26 26.80 -6.48
#